data_AF-A0A349LMG5-F1
#
_entry.id   AF-A0A349LMG5-F1
#
_cell.length_a   1.000
_cell.length_b   1.000
_cell.length_c   1.000
_cell.angle_alpha   90.00
_cell.angle_beta   90.00
_cell.angle_gamma   90.00
#
_symmetry.space_group_name_H-M   'P 1'
#
loop_
_entity.id
_entity.type
_entity.pdbx_description
1 polymer ?
#
loop_
_entity_poly.entity_id
_entity_poly.type
_entity_poly.pdbx_seq_one_letter_code
_entity_poly.pdbx_strand_id
1 'polypeptide(L)'
;MKQFLAIFLVIPALSFAQAFYGSQGQYQGYAQTSPSGVTNVYNPQGQNVKSFQTDNGQTSFSSPQGQSQGTSTAPVTMQPNTTINTLRKVP
;
A
#
# COMPACT_ATOMS: atom_id res chain seq x y z
N MET A 1 21.39 -16.34 40.07
CA MET A 1 21.67 -16.27 38.62
C MET A 1 20.73 -15.23 38.02
N LYS A 2 21.26 -14.06 37.62
CA LYS A 2 20.46 -12.95 37.08
C LYS A 2 20.09 -13.26 35.64
N GLN A 3 18.82 -13.53 35.37
CA GLN A 3 18.31 -13.69 34.00
C GLN A 3 18.19 -12.30 33.37
N PHE A 4 19.07 -12.00 32.41
CA PHE A 4 18.90 -10.85 31.53
C PHE A 4 17.78 -11.17 30.54
N LEU A 5 16.59 -10.61 30.79
CA LEU A 5 15.49 -10.64 29.85
C LEU A 5 15.83 -9.70 28.68
N ALA A 6 16.41 -10.25 27.61
CA ALA A 6 16.62 -9.51 26.37
C ALA A 6 15.26 -9.28 25.71
N ILE A 7 14.68 -8.10 25.93
CA ILE A 7 13.53 -7.61 25.17
C ILE A 7 14.02 -7.37 23.75
N PHE A 8 13.75 -8.33 22.85
CA PHE A 8 14.00 -8.19 21.43
C PHE A 8 12.99 -7.17 20.89
N LEU A 9 13.40 -5.89 20.85
CA LEU A 9 12.61 -4.81 20.26
C LEU A 9 12.57 -5.07 18.74
N VAL A 10 11.57 -5.81 18.28
CA VAL A 10 11.30 -5.96 16.85
C VAL A 10 10.85 -4.58 16.37
N ILE A 11 11.77 -3.82 15.77
CA ILE A 11 11.43 -2.58 15.08
C ILE A 11 10.53 -3.01 13.91
N PRO A 12 9.22 -2.72 13.92
CA PRO A 12 8.39 -3.04 12.78
C PRO A 12 8.94 -2.26 11.60
N ALA A 13 9.39 -2.97 10.56
CA ALA A 13 9.84 -2.34 9.35
C ALA A 13 8.67 -1.47 8.85
N LEU A 14 8.90 -0.16 8.74
CA LEU A 14 7.87 0.86 8.51
C LEU A 14 7.26 0.67 7.11
N SER A 15 6.29 -0.23 6.99
CA SER A 15 5.45 -0.36 5.80
C SER A 15 4.38 0.72 5.84
N PHE A 16 4.34 1.56 4.81
CA PHE A 16 3.28 2.57 4.67
C PHE A 16 2.10 1.94 3.95
N ALA A 17 0.89 2.10 4.47
CA ALA A 17 -0.32 1.62 3.83
C ALA A 17 -1.34 2.75 3.68
N GLN A 18 -2.03 2.76 2.53
CA GLN A 18 -3.03 3.75 2.19
C GLN A 18 -4.28 3.06 1.64
N ALA A 19 -5.42 3.24 2.30
CA ALA A 19 -6.70 2.70 1.84
C ALA A 19 -7.27 3.51 0.66
N PHE A 20 -8.06 2.83 -0.16
CA PHE A 20 -8.87 3.43 -1.22
C PHE A 20 -10.34 3.27 -0.87
N TYR A 21 -11.08 4.36 -1.02
CA TYR A 21 -12.53 4.36 -0.96
C TYR A 21 -13.09 4.78 -2.32
N GLY A 22 -14.33 4.43 -2.61
CA GLY A 22 -15.05 4.94 -3.76
C GLY A 22 -15.76 6.27 -3.46
N SER A 23 -16.41 6.84 -4.48
CA SER A 23 -17.18 8.07 -4.34
C SER A 23 -18.32 8.00 -3.31
N GLN A 24 -18.84 6.79 -3.04
CA GLN A 24 -19.87 6.54 -2.03
C GLN A 24 -19.29 6.11 -0.67
N GLY A 25 -17.96 6.20 -0.48
CA GLY A 25 -17.27 5.79 0.75
C GLY A 25 -17.10 4.28 0.91
N GLN A 26 -17.42 3.47 -0.11
CA GLN A 26 -17.22 2.03 -0.07
C GLN A 26 -15.72 1.68 -0.15
N TYR A 27 -15.28 0.71 0.65
CA TYR A 27 -13.89 0.27 0.64
C TYR A 27 -13.54 -0.42 -0.68
N GLN A 28 -12.45 0.00 -1.31
CA GLN A 28 -11.96 -0.52 -2.60
C GLN A 28 -10.60 -1.23 -2.50
N GLY A 29 -9.98 -1.26 -1.32
CA GLY A 29 -8.70 -1.92 -1.10
C GLY A 29 -7.65 -0.97 -0.51
N TYR A 30 -6.38 -1.29 -0.71
CA TYR A 30 -5.27 -0.50 -0.18
C TYR A 30 -3.98 -0.70 -0.98
N ALA A 31 -3.10 0.29 -0.97
CA ALA A 31 -1.69 0.12 -1.33
C ALA A 31 -0.85 -0.06 -0.08
N GLN A 32 0.17 -0.88 -0.18
CA GLN A 32 1.19 -1.04 0.85
C GLN A 32 2.57 -0.93 0.21
N THR A 33 3.37 0.01 0.69
CA THR A 33 4.75 0.20 0.29
C THR A 33 5.66 -0.44 1.33
N SER A 34 6.45 -1.40 0.86
CA SER A 34 7.49 -2.06 1.65
C SER A 34 8.71 -1.16 1.83
N PRO A 35 9.55 -1.39 2.85
CA PRO A 35 10.81 -0.65 3.05
C PRO A 35 11.78 -0.73 1.85
N SER A 36 11.67 -1.76 1.00
CA SER A 36 12.45 -1.87 -0.23
C SER A 36 11.92 -0.99 -1.38
N GLY A 37 10.87 -0.20 -1.15
CA GLY A 37 10.29 0.72 -2.13
C GLY A 37 9.25 0.09 -3.06
N VAL A 38 9.00 -1.22 -2.95
CA VAL A 38 7.95 -1.90 -3.74
C VAL A 38 6.60 -1.58 -3.14
N THR A 39 5.68 -1.08 -3.98
CA THR A 39 4.29 -0.84 -3.63
C THR A 39 3.40 -1.93 -4.22
N ASN A 40 2.62 -2.57 -3.36
CA ASN A 40 1.65 -3.60 -3.71
C ASN A 40 0.24 -3.05 -3.55
N VAL A 41 -0.63 -3.26 -4.54
CA VAL A 41 -2.04 -2.86 -4.52
C VAL A 41 -2.89 -4.10 -4.26
N TYR A 42 -3.75 -4.01 -3.25
CA TYR A 42 -4.64 -5.08 -2.83
C TYR A 42 -6.10 -4.67 -3.02
N ASN A 43 -6.94 -5.61 -3.47
CA ASN A 43 -8.39 -5.43 -3.55
C ASN A 43 -9.05 -5.55 -2.15
N PRO A 44 -10.37 -5.33 -2.01
CA PRO A 44 -11.05 -5.45 -0.72
C PRO A 44 -10.95 -6.82 -0.05
N GLN A 45 -10.70 -7.87 -0.82
CA GLN A 45 -10.52 -9.24 -0.35
C GLN A 45 -9.08 -9.52 0.11
N GLY A 46 -8.17 -8.54 0.03
CA GLY A 46 -6.77 -8.70 0.40
C GLY A 46 -5.91 -9.42 -0.64
N GLN A 47 -6.41 -9.59 -1.86
CA GLN A 47 -5.63 -10.18 -2.95
C GLN A 47 -4.80 -9.09 -3.64
N ASN A 48 -3.51 -9.37 -3.87
CA ASN A 48 -2.68 -8.48 -4.66
C ASN A 48 -3.18 -8.47 -6.12
N VAL A 49 -3.39 -7.29 -6.67
CA VAL A 49 -3.86 -7.08 -8.05
C VAL A 49 -2.82 -6.40 -8.93
N LYS A 50 -1.81 -5.77 -8.32
CA LYS A 50 -0.74 -5.06 -9.03
C LYS A 50 0.42 -4.78 -8.08
N SER A 51 1.62 -4.70 -8.63
CA SER A 51 2.80 -4.20 -7.93
C SER A 51 3.54 -3.19 -8.80
N PHE A 52 4.19 -2.22 -8.17
CA PHE A 52 5.08 -1.32 -8.88
C PHE A 52 6.22 -0.81 -7.98
N GLN A 53 7.32 -0.43 -8.60
CA GLN A 53 8.47 0.15 -7.92
C GLN A 53 9.04 1.28 -8.78
N THR A 54 9.30 2.41 -8.15
CA THR A 54 9.98 3.53 -8.79
C THR A 54 11.44 3.51 -8.41
N ASP A 55 12.32 3.47 -9.41
CA ASP A 55 13.75 3.57 -9.25
C ASP A 55 14.31 4.54 -10.30
N ASN A 56 15.19 5.45 -9.86
CA ASN A 56 15.83 6.48 -10.70
C ASN A 56 14.87 7.21 -11.67
N GLY A 57 13.65 7.53 -11.22
CA GLY A 57 12.63 8.22 -12.02
C GLY A 57 11.86 7.34 -13.02
N GLN A 58 12.13 6.03 -13.08
CA GLN A 58 11.38 5.06 -13.86
C GLN A 58 10.57 4.16 -12.93
N THR A 59 9.27 4.03 -13.20
CA THR A 59 8.39 3.11 -12.50
C THR A 59 8.20 1.85 -13.31
N SER A 60 8.50 0.69 -12.72
CA SER A 60 8.23 -0.62 -13.30
C SER A 60 6.97 -1.21 -12.71
N PHE A 61 6.08 -1.75 -13.54
CA PHE A 61 4.84 -2.39 -13.14
C PHE A 61 4.94 -3.89 -13.31
N SER A 62 4.39 -4.65 -12.37
CA SER A 62 4.38 -6.10 -12.40
C SER A 62 3.00 -6.65 -12.03
N SER A 63 2.67 -7.81 -12.59
CA SER A 63 1.52 -8.59 -12.16
C SER A 63 1.76 -9.18 -10.76
N PRO A 64 0.70 -9.63 -10.07
CA PRO A 64 0.84 -10.36 -8.81
C PRO A 64 1.72 -11.61 -8.91
N GLN A 65 1.84 -12.20 -10.11
CA GLN A 65 2.69 -13.35 -10.40
C GLN A 65 4.14 -12.95 -10.76
N GLY A 66 4.50 -11.67 -10.64
CA GLY A 66 5.84 -11.15 -10.92
C GLY A 66 6.15 -10.94 -12.41
N GLN A 67 5.16 -11.02 -13.30
CA GLN A 67 5.38 -10.77 -14.72
C GLN A 67 5.44 -9.27 -14.99
N SER A 68 6.44 -8.80 -15.74
CA SER A 68 6.54 -7.39 -16.12
C SER A 68 5.34 -6.97 -16.97
N GLN A 69 4.72 -5.86 -16.60
CA GLN A 69 3.61 -5.23 -17.33
C GLN A 69 4.03 -3.92 -18.02
N GLY A 70 5.33 -3.60 -18.00
CA GLY A 70 5.90 -2.41 -18.63
C GLY A 70 6.46 -1.40 -17.63
N THR A 71 6.90 -0.26 -18.16
CA THR A 71 7.54 0.80 -17.38
C THR A 71 7.04 2.18 -17.80
N SER A 72 7.11 3.16 -16.89
CA SER A 72 6.76 4.56 -17.15
C SER A 72 7.77 5.50 -16.52
N THR A 73 8.16 6.56 -17.22
CA THR A 73 8.93 7.68 -16.66
C THR A 73 8.03 8.85 -16.22
N ALA A 74 6.72 8.76 -16.50
CA ALA A 74 5.76 9.71 -15.98
C ALA A 74 5.57 9.50 -14.47
N PRO A 75 5.38 10.56 -13.67
CA PRO A 75 5.09 10.44 -12.26
C PRO A 75 3.86 9.56 -12.01
N VAL A 76 4.01 8.52 -11.20
CA VAL A 76 2.89 7.66 -10.78
C VAL A 76 2.28 8.26 -9.53
N THR A 77 1.14 8.91 -9.68
CA THR A 77 0.39 9.47 -8.55
C THR A 77 -0.69 8.48 -8.11
N MET A 78 -0.57 7.97 -6.88
CA MET A 78 -1.66 7.30 -6.20
C MET A 78 -2.39 8.33 -5.35
N GLN A 79 -3.36 9.03 -5.92
CA GLN A 79 -4.06 10.08 -5.18
C GLN A 79 -4.78 9.45 -3.97
N PRO A 80 -4.48 9.89 -2.74
CA PRO A 80 -5.20 9.43 -1.55
C PRO A 80 -6.67 9.78 -1.69
N ASN A 81 -7.55 8.77 -1.70
CA ASN A 81 -8.97 9.06 -1.62
C ASN A 81 -9.35 9.28 -0.16
N THR A 82 -9.15 10.52 0.30
CA THR A 82 -9.48 10.95 1.67
C THR A 82 -10.94 11.34 1.84
N THR A 83 -11.82 11.06 0.87
CA THR A 83 -13.26 11.35 1.01
C THR A 83 -13.91 10.35 1.97
N ILE A 84 -13.64 10.51 3.27
CA ILE A 84 -14.52 10.01 4.32
C ILE A 84 -15.76 10.89 4.25
N ASN A 85 -16.83 10.37 3.64
CA ASN A 85 -18.14 11.02 3.72
C ASN A 85 -18.46 11.26 5.20
N THR A 86 -18.61 12.52 5.57
CA THR A 86 -18.98 12.97 6.91
C THR A 86 -20.15 12.15 7.47
N LEU A 87 -20.12 11.86 8.78
CA LEU A 87 -21.11 11.06 9.51
C LEU A 87 -22.54 11.27 8.99
N ARG A 88 -23.18 10.19 8.54
CA ARG A 88 -24.61 10.18 8.21
C ARG A 88 -25.38 10.65 9.44
N LYS A 89 -25.98 11.84 9.39
CA LYS A 89 -26.95 12.27 10.41
C LYS A 89 -28.17 11.37 10.25
N VAL A 90 -28.39 10.47 11.20
CA VAL A 90 -29.60 9.65 11.25
C VAL A 90 -30.77 10.61 11.53
N PRO A 91 -31.88 10.54 10.76
CA PRO A 91 -33.04 11.41 10.96
C PRO A 91 -33.69 11.24 12.34
#